data_AF-J3PJC3-F1
#
_entry.id   AF-J3PJC3-F1
#
_cell.length_a   1.000
_cell.length_b   1.000
_cell.length_c   1.000
_cell.angle_alpha   90.00
_cell.angle_beta   90.00
_cell.angle_gamma   90.00
#
_symmetry.space_group_name_H-M   'P 1'
#
loop_
_entity.id
_entity.type
_entity.pdbx_description
1 polymer ?
#
loop_
_entity_poly.entity_id
_entity_poly.type
_entity_poly.pdbx_seq_one_letter_code
_entity_poly.pdbx_strand_id
1 'polypeptide(L)'
;MLSRRMSDGSWICLILVDPPINSVIATVNAGNITKHTSKPLHGGFEDFVQPAPFSSFEAATGNIDRNLQDPPHQRSMLGSLVHYFVNHRRLQGFSANAMPSNILTMGYYPIRIALAEWVLYTHLASRYVKFYEYTLRDVHIRLHDSDIVDLQRWRRRCKQSQHKLALLVEFVHHWLPHKQQKQRLGDDSDIDKQQQPWDLVLKDIGFLQSQLRDHSHSLEQMIPVATAMVQLLDSRQSIAQSANVTRLTYIALVFVPLSWVAGLFSMSERYSPGGNGEFWVYWATALPLLLVVLLLSAFSRMQRPLESLNNLWERFER
;
A
#
# COMPACT_ATOMS: atom_id res chain seq x y z
N MET A 1 -21.66 -6.38 6.69
CA MET A 1 -21.38 -6.18 5.25
C MET A 1 -20.82 -4.76 5.10
N LEU A 2 -19.54 -4.62 4.78
CA LEU A 2 -18.98 -3.30 4.41
C LEU A 2 -19.04 -3.16 2.90
N SER A 3 -19.50 -2.03 2.39
CA SER A 3 -19.52 -1.74 0.97
C SER A 3 -18.85 -0.39 0.71
N ARG A 4 -18.05 -0.31 -0.35
CA ARG A 4 -17.39 0.92 -0.79
C ARG A 4 -17.60 1.09 -2.29
N ARG A 5 -18.09 2.26 -2.69
CA ARG A 5 -18.22 2.64 -4.09
C ARG A 5 -16.86 3.09 -4.64
N MET A 6 -16.51 2.61 -5.81
CA MET A 6 -15.32 3.01 -6.56
C MET A 6 -15.64 4.15 -7.53
N SER A 7 -14.60 4.82 -8.04
CA SER A 7 -14.70 5.96 -8.95
C SER A 7 -15.28 5.62 -10.33
N ASP A 8 -15.17 4.36 -10.74
CA ASP A 8 -15.74 3.79 -11.97
C ASP A 8 -17.23 3.43 -11.83
N GLY A 9 -17.83 3.65 -10.65
CA GLY A 9 -19.22 3.29 -10.34
C GLY A 9 -19.40 1.85 -9.85
N SER A 10 -18.35 1.04 -9.79
CA SER A 10 -18.39 -0.31 -9.23
C SER A 10 -18.44 -0.29 -7.68
N TRP A 11 -18.81 -1.42 -7.08
CA TRP A 11 -18.87 -1.57 -5.62
C TRP A 11 -17.97 -2.71 -5.16
N ILE A 12 -17.10 -2.43 -4.21
CA ILE A 12 -16.38 -3.45 -3.45
C ILE A 12 -17.19 -3.75 -2.21
N CYS A 13 -17.53 -5.03 -1.99
CA CYS A 13 -18.19 -5.49 -0.78
C CYS A 13 -17.29 -6.48 -0.02
N LEU A 14 -17.14 -6.25 1.29
CA LEU A 14 -16.53 -7.18 2.22
C LEU A 14 -17.61 -7.89 3.03
N ILE A 15 -17.65 -9.21 2.85
CA ILE A 15 -18.52 -10.14 3.58
C ILE A 15 -17.62 -11.02 4.45
N LEU A 16 -17.83 -10.95 5.77
CA LEU A 16 -17.11 -11.79 6.73
C LEU A 16 -18.01 -12.98 7.06
N VAL A 17 -17.55 -14.18 6.70
CA VAL A 17 -18.29 -15.43 6.85
C VAL A 17 -17.32 -16.53 7.24
N ASP A 18 -17.78 -17.41 8.12
CA ASP A 18 -17.10 -18.64 8.51
C ASP A 18 -18.14 -19.76 8.44
N PRO A 19 -18.03 -20.74 7.52
CA PRO A 19 -16.92 -21.03 6.60
C PRO A 19 -16.72 -20.02 5.45
N PRO A 20 -15.53 -19.99 4.83
CA PRO A 20 -15.26 -19.14 3.67
C PRO A 20 -16.15 -19.51 2.47
N ILE A 21 -16.55 -18.51 1.68
CA ILE A 21 -17.33 -18.73 0.45
C ILE A 21 -16.42 -19.35 -0.60
N ASN A 22 -16.76 -20.57 -1.04
CA ASN A 22 -15.99 -21.31 -2.06
C ASN A 22 -16.40 -20.98 -3.49
N SER A 23 -17.63 -20.51 -3.71
CA SER A 23 -18.06 -20.04 -5.02
C SER A 23 -19.13 -18.97 -4.92
N VAL A 24 -18.99 -17.93 -5.73
CA VAL A 24 -20.00 -16.89 -5.94
C VAL A 24 -20.62 -17.11 -7.32
N ILE A 25 -21.95 -17.10 -7.37
CA ILE A 25 -22.70 -17.24 -8.62
C ILE A 25 -23.21 -15.85 -8.98
N ALA A 26 -22.77 -15.33 -10.12
CA ALA A 26 -23.25 -14.06 -10.65
C ALA A 26 -24.23 -14.33 -11.81
N THR A 27 -25.44 -13.79 -11.72
CA THR A 27 -26.43 -13.81 -12.80
C THR A 27 -26.25 -12.55 -13.63
N VAL A 28 -25.62 -12.67 -14.80
CA VAL A 28 -25.18 -11.50 -15.58
C VAL A 28 -26.27 -10.95 -16.51
N ASN A 29 -27.35 -11.70 -16.77
CA ASN A 29 -28.64 -11.27 -17.35
C ASN A 29 -29.57 -12.49 -17.34
N ALA A 30 -30.87 -12.34 -17.69
CA ALA A 30 -31.94 -13.34 -17.62
C ALA A 30 -31.65 -14.69 -18.35
N GLY A 31 -30.73 -15.49 -17.80
CA GLY A 31 -30.35 -16.82 -18.27
C GLY A 31 -28.87 -17.18 -18.19
N ASN A 32 -27.94 -16.22 -18.04
CA ASN A 32 -26.50 -16.52 -18.06
C ASN A 32 -25.88 -16.47 -16.65
N ILE A 33 -25.44 -17.64 -16.16
CA ILE A 33 -24.92 -17.86 -14.81
C ILE A 33 -23.40 -18.03 -14.90
N THR A 34 -22.63 -17.10 -14.34
CA THR A 34 -21.16 -17.24 -14.21
C THR A 34 -20.80 -17.65 -12.79
N LYS A 35 -20.03 -18.75 -12.66
CA LYS A 35 -19.53 -19.24 -11.37
C LYS A 35 -18.10 -18.77 -11.16
N HIS A 36 -17.87 -17.97 -10.13
CA HIS A 36 -16.56 -17.54 -9.69
C HIS A 36 -16.12 -18.40 -8.51
N THR A 37 -15.12 -19.25 -8.69
CA THR A 37 -14.54 -20.06 -7.62
C THR A 37 -13.56 -19.24 -6.79
N SER A 38 -13.75 -19.23 -5.48
CA SER A 38 -12.82 -18.64 -4.53
C SER A 38 -11.84 -19.71 -4.05
N LYS A 39 -10.56 -19.34 -3.94
CA LYS A 39 -9.53 -20.19 -3.33
C LYS A 39 -8.79 -19.38 -2.27
N PRO A 40 -8.43 -19.98 -1.12
CA PRO A 40 -7.66 -19.29 -0.11
C PRO A 40 -6.32 -18.84 -0.69
N LEU A 41 -5.88 -17.66 -0.26
CA LEU A 41 -4.60 -17.09 -0.67
C LEU A 41 -3.47 -18.03 -0.24
N HIS A 42 -2.61 -18.45 -1.17
CA HIS A 42 -1.54 -19.44 -0.96
C HIS A 42 -2.00 -20.80 -0.38
N GLY A 43 -3.27 -21.17 -0.56
CA GLY A 43 -3.78 -22.44 -0.06
C GLY A 43 -4.27 -22.41 1.39
N GLY A 44 -4.17 -21.27 2.09
CA GLY A 44 -4.50 -21.14 3.51
C GLY A 44 -3.24 -21.12 4.39
N PHE A 45 -3.41 -21.27 5.70
CA PHE A 45 -2.29 -21.28 6.64
C PHE A 45 -1.54 -22.63 6.63
N GLU A 46 -0.23 -22.58 6.87
CA GLU A 46 0.63 -23.77 6.96
C GLU A 46 0.28 -24.60 8.21
N ASP A 47 0.18 -25.93 8.05
CA ASP A 47 -0.15 -26.81 9.17
C ASP A 47 1.02 -26.88 10.18
N PHE A 48 0.69 -26.87 11.47
CA PHE A 48 1.66 -26.93 12.56
C PHE A 48 2.08 -28.36 12.89
N VAL A 49 1.37 -29.35 12.35
CA VAL A 49 1.64 -30.77 12.57
C VAL A 49 2.78 -31.19 11.65
N GLN A 50 3.76 -31.92 12.20
CA GLN A 50 4.84 -32.45 11.39
C GLN A 50 4.25 -33.32 10.28
N PRO A 51 4.62 -33.09 9.00
CA PRO A 51 4.11 -33.88 7.90
C PRO A 51 4.49 -35.35 8.12
N ALA A 52 3.60 -36.25 7.70
CA ALA A 52 3.82 -37.67 7.85
C ALA A 52 5.15 -38.06 7.16
N PRO A 53 6.03 -38.83 7.84
CA PRO A 53 7.32 -39.20 7.28
C PRO A 53 7.11 -40.01 5.99
N PHE A 54 8.02 -39.86 5.02
CA PHE A 54 7.92 -40.47 3.69
C PHE A 54 7.63 -41.99 3.72
N SER A 55 8.17 -42.69 4.73
CA SER A 55 7.93 -44.12 4.96
C SER A 55 6.47 -44.49 5.23
N SER A 56 5.66 -43.58 5.78
CA SER A 56 4.22 -43.81 6.00
C SER A 56 3.38 -43.71 4.71
N PHE A 57 3.94 -43.11 3.65
CA PHE A 57 3.26 -42.94 2.38
C PHE A 57 3.15 -44.26 1.60
N GLU A 58 4.10 -45.18 1.80
CA GLU A 58 4.09 -46.53 1.25
C GLU A 58 3.02 -47.43 1.89
N ALA A 59 2.69 -47.20 3.17
CA ALA A 59 1.65 -47.94 3.87
C ALA A 59 0.22 -47.44 3.56
N ALA A 60 0.09 -46.19 3.10
CA ALA A 60 -1.21 -45.53 2.86
C ALA A 60 -1.85 -45.89 1.50
N THR A 61 -1.18 -46.67 0.64
CA THR A 61 -1.65 -46.98 -0.72
C THR A 61 -2.84 -47.96 -0.76
N GLY A 62 -3.31 -48.46 0.39
CA GLY A 62 -4.29 -49.55 0.47
C GLY A 62 -5.76 -49.18 0.69
N ASN A 63 -6.10 -48.03 1.29
CA ASN A 63 -7.49 -47.59 1.46
C ASN A 63 -7.51 -46.15 1.98
N ILE A 64 -7.69 -45.17 1.07
CA ILE A 64 -7.68 -43.76 1.45
C ILE A 64 -9.13 -43.28 1.55
N ASP A 65 -9.63 -43.19 2.79
CA ASP A 65 -10.82 -42.38 3.11
C ASP A 65 -10.49 -40.91 2.82
N ARG A 66 -10.88 -40.48 1.61
CA ARG A 66 -10.62 -39.12 1.08
C ARG A 66 -11.11 -37.98 1.98
N ASN A 67 -12.00 -38.26 2.93
CA ASN A 67 -12.55 -37.26 3.87
C ASN A 67 -11.63 -36.93 5.07
N LEU A 68 -10.59 -37.73 5.33
CA LEU A 68 -9.62 -37.48 6.40
C LEU A 68 -8.38 -36.71 5.92
N GLN A 69 -8.22 -36.55 4.61
CA GLN A 69 -7.02 -35.99 3.97
C GLN A 69 -7.21 -34.56 3.46
N ASP A 70 -8.43 -34.00 3.51
CA ASP A 70 -8.60 -32.57 3.25
C ASP A 70 -7.91 -31.81 4.39
N PRO A 71 -6.81 -31.11 4.09
CA PRO A 71 -6.01 -30.50 5.13
C PRO A 71 -6.83 -29.43 5.86
N PRO A 72 -6.65 -29.28 7.18
CA PRO A 72 -7.51 -28.45 8.04
C PRO A 72 -7.63 -27.01 7.54
N HIS A 73 -6.61 -26.48 6.86
CA HIS A 73 -6.57 -25.13 6.29
C HIS A 73 -7.59 -24.86 5.16
N GLN A 74 -8.28 -25.87 4.63
CA GLN A 74 -9.38 -25.69 3.66
C GLN A 74 -10.75 -25.53 4.33
N ARG A 75 -10.83 -25.64 5.66
CA ARG A 75 -12.06 -25.55 6.44
C ARG A 75 -12.19 -24.17 7.12
N SER A 76 -13.40 -23.91 7.62
CA SER A 76 -13.71 -22.82 8.58
C SER A 76 -12.67 -22.73 9.69
N MET A 77 -12.42 -21.53 10.25
CA MET A 77 -11.54 -21.35 11.40
C MET A 77 -11.99 -22.23 12.58
N LEU A 78 -13.30 -22.26 12.85
CA LEU A 78 -13.89 -23.15 13.84
C LEU A 78 -13.63 -24.64 13.50
N GLY A 79 -13.77 -25.01 12.23
CA GLY A 79 -13.48 -26.37 11.76
C GLY A 79 -12.03 -26.80 12.02
N SER A 80 -11.08 -25.90 11.77
CA SER A 80 -9.65 -26.12 12.06
C SER A 80 -9.41 -26.27 13.56
N LEU A 81 -10.01 -25.43 14.39
CA LEU A 81 -9.89 -25.53 15.85
C LEU A 81 -10.42 -26.87 16.36
N VAL A 82 -11.63 -27.27 15.95
CA VAL A 82 -12.21 -28.57 16.32
C VAL A 82 -11.30 -29.71 15.89
N HIS A 83 -10.77 -29.66 14.66
CA HIS A 83 -9.82 -30.67 14.17
C HIS A 83 -8.58 -30.78 15.06
N TYR A 84 -7.95 -29.66 15.44
CA TYR A 84 -6.75 -29.71 16.29
C TYR A 84 -7.05 -30.16 17.73
N PHE A 85 -8.16 -29.71 18.32
CA PHE A 85 -8.54 -30.12 19.66
C PHE A 85 -8.94 -31.59 19.75
N VAL A 86 -9.58 -32.15 18.72
CA VAL A 86 -10.01 -33.56 18.69
C VAL A 86 -8.84 -34.48 18.33
N ASN A 87 -8.09 -34.16 17.27
CA ASN A 87 -7.09 -35.10 16.71
C ASN A 87 -5.69 -34.93 17.31
N HIS A 88 -5.33 -33.73 17.77
CA HIS A 88 -3.93 -33.40 18.13
C HIS A 88 -3.73 -33.08 19.61
N ARG A 89 -4.72 -33.38 20.47
CA ARG A 89 -4.65 -33.22 21.94
C ARG A 89 -3.43 -33.88 22.59
N ARG A 90 -2.82 -34.88 21.93
CA ARG A 90 -1.69 -35.68 22.42
C ARG A 90 -0.30 -35.14 22.08
N LEU A 91 -0.16 -34.19 21.14
CA LEU A 91 1.15 -33.63 20.72
C LEU A 91 1.83 -32.77 21.79
N GLN A 92 1.25 -32.75 22.98
CA GLN A 92 1.39 -31.65 23.90
C GLN A 92 2.03 -32.12 25.23
N GLY A 93 2.31 -33.43 25.41
CA GLY A 93 2.84 -33.94 26.68
C GLY A 93 1.91 -33.74 27.89
N PHE A 94 0.72 -33.18 27.67
CA PHE A 94 -0.35 -33.09 28.65
C PHE A 94 -0.95 -34.48 28.81
N SER A 95 -1.02 -34.95 30.06
CA SER A 95 -1.71 -36.19 30.43
C SER A 95 -3.07 -36.25 29.74
N ALA A 96 -3.32 -37.31 28.98
CA ALA A 96 -4.52 -37.52 28.17
C ALA A 96 -5.86 -37.42 28.95
N ASN A 97 -5.79 -37.34 30.28
CA ASN A 97 -6.92 -37.39 31.19
C ASN A 97 -7.13 -36.09 31.99
N ALA A 98 -6.26 -35.09 31.86
CA ALA A 98 -6.45 -33.80 32.53
C ALA A 98 -7.25 -32.84 31.63
N MET A 99 -8.40 -32.37 32.12
CA MET A 99 -9.08 -31.20 31.54
C MET A 99 -8.06 -30.06 31.37
N PRO A 100 -8.15 -29.24 30.30
CA PRO A 100 -7.34 -28.04 30.16
C PRO A 100 -7.69 -27.08 31.31
N SER A 101 -6.95 -27.17 32.41
CA SER A 101 -7.19 -26.40 33.63
C SER A 101 -6.61 -24.98 33.54
N ASN A 102 -5.84 -24.68 32.50
CA ASN A 102 -5.13 -23.41 32.33
C ASN A 102 -5.53 -22.72 31.02
N ILE A 103 -5.81 -21.41 31.07
CA ILE A 103 -6.18 -20.56 29.94
C ILE A 103 -5.17 -20.66 28.78
N LEU A 104 -3.89 -20.86 29.07
CA LEU A 104 -2.86 -21.08 28.06
C LEU A 104 -3.14 -22.33 27.21
N THR A 105 -3.50 -23.45 27.84
CA THR A 105 -3.75 -24.71 27.11
C THR A 105 -4.91 -24.58 26.12
N MET A 106 -5.94 -23.81 26.49
CA MET A 106 -7.07 -23.48 25.60
C MET A 106 -6.67 -22.46 24.52
N GLY A 107 -5.78 -21.51 24.85
CA GLY A 107 -5.30 -20.48 23.92
C GLY A 107 -4.26 -20.97 22.89
N TYR A 108 -3.66 -22.14 23.08
CA TYR A 108 -2.53 -22.60 22.27
C TYR A 108 -2.84 -22.73 20.77
N TYR A 109 -3.87 -23.50 20.39
CA TYR A 109 -4.21 -23.69 18.98
C TYR A 109 -4.73 -22.42 18.30
N PRO A 110 -5.62 -21.62 18.92
CA PRO A 110 -6.01 -20.33 18.37
C PRO A 110 -4.81 -19.40 18.11
N ILE A 111 -3.86 -19.33 19.06
CA ILE A 111 -2.65 -18.50 18.91
C ILE A 111 -1.78 -19.05 17.77
N ARG A 112 -1.56 -20.37 17.69
CA ARG A 112 -0.82 -21.00 16.59
C ARG A 112 -1.43 -20.67 15.23
N ILE A 113 -2.74 -20.92 15.04
CA ILE A 113 -3.46 -20.60 13.80
C ILE A 113 -3.29 -19.12 13.43
N ALA A 114 -3.48 -18.22 14.40
CA ALA A 114 -3.27 -16.81 14.18
C ALA A 114 -1.83 -16.50 13.74
N LEU A 115 -0.81 -17.13 14.34
CA LEU A 115 0.58 -16.92 13.97
C LEU A 115 0.91 -17.40 12.56
N ALA A 116 0.36 -18.52 12.08
CA ALA A 116 0.56 -18.91 10.68
C ALA A 116 -0.10 -17.92 9.71
N GLU A 117 -1.28 -17.39 10.05
CA GLU A 117 -1.89 -16.31 9.27
C GLU A 117 -1.02 -15.04 9.30
N TRP A 118 -0.36 -14.74 10.42
CA TRP A 118 0.60 -13.65 10.51
C TRP A 118 1.85 -13.89 9.64
N VAL A 119 2.30 -15.13 9.45
CA VAL A 119 3.37 -15.48 8.50
C VAL A 119 2.95 -15.15 7.06
N LEU A 120 1.74 -15.54 6.65
CA LEU A 120 1.21 -15.15 5.34
C LEU A 120 1.11 -13.63 5.19
N TYR A 121 0.69 -12.94 6.23
CA TYR A 121 0.62 -11.50 6.26
C TYR A 121 2.01 -10.84 6.14
N THR A 122 3.06 -11.35 6.80
CA THR A 122 4.42 -10.81 6.65
C THR A 122 4.97 -11.04 5.25
N HIS A 123 4.69 -12.19 4.62
CA HIS A 123 5.02 -12.42 3.21
C HIS A 123 4.31 -11.44 2.27
N LEU A 124 3.02 -11.18 2.51
CA LEU A 124 2.27 -10.16 1.77
C LEU A 124 2.89 -8.78 1.95
N ALA A 125 3.19 -8.38 3.19
CA ALA A 125 3.83 -7.11 3.50
C ALA A 125 5.19 -6.99 2.79
N SER A 126 6.01 -8.05 2.83
CA SER A 126 7.30 -8.12 2.12
C SER A 126 7.14 -7.88 0.63
N ARG A 127 6.14 -8.49 -0.01
CA ARG A 127 5.87 -8.30 -1.45
C ARG A 127 5.51 -6.85 -1.76
N TYR A 128 4.70 -6.19 -0.93
CA TYR A 128 4.36 -4.77 -1.11
C TYR A 128 5.57 -3.85 -0.91
N VAL A 129 6.39 -4.10 0.12
CA VAL A 129 7.63 -3.35 0.35
C VAL A 129 8.55 -3.44 -0.87
N LYS A 130 8.78 -4.66 -1.39
CA LYS A 130 9.60 -4.89 -2.59
C LYS A 130 9.00 -4.22 -3.84
N PHE A 131 7.68 -4.26 -4.00
CA PHE A 131 7.00 -3.61 -5.12
C PHE A 131 7.32 -2.11 -5.17
N TYR A 132 7.20 -1.42 -4.03
CA TYR A 132 7.52 0.01 -3.97
C TYR A 132 9.02 0.28 -4.07
N GLU A 133 9.86 -0.60 -3.54
CA GLU A 133 11.31 -0.47 -3.70
C GLU A 133 11.72 -0.52 -5.18
N TYR A 134 11.17 -1.45 -5.96
CA TYR A 134 11.43 -1.51 -7.40
C TYR A 134 10.83 -0.32 -8.14
N THR A 135 9.62 0.09 -7.78
CA THR A 135 8.93 1.22 -8.41
C THR A 135 9.69 2.53 -8.19
N LEU A 136 10.25 2.74 -7.00
CA LEU A 136 11.04 3.93 -6.67
C LEU A 136 12.42 3.96 -7.34
N ARG A 137 13.00 2.79 -7.64
CA ARG A 137 14.26 2.71 -8.39
C ARG A 137 14.09 3.06 -9.86
N ASP A 138 12.91 2.82 -10.43
CA ASP A 138 12.63 3.15 -11.81
C ASP A 138 12.22 4.62 -11.95
N VAL A 139 13.15 5.45 -12.41
CA VAL A 139 12.97 6.89 -12.64
C VAL A 139 11.86 7.18 -13.65
N HIS A 140 11.49 6.21 -14.49
CA HIS A 140 10.51 6.40 -15.57
C HIS A 140 9.07 6.16 -15.09
N ILE A 141 8.87 5.52 -13.93
CA ILE A 141 7.54 5.29 -13.39
C ILE A 141 7.07 6.56 -12.67
N ARG A 142 5.97 7.16 -13.15
CA ARG A 142 5.30 8.26 -12.46
C ARG A 142 4.63 7.75 -11.18
N LEU A 143 5.25 8.04 -10.03
CA LEU A 143 4.56 7.93 -8.74
C LEU A 143 3.40 8.91 -8.67
N HIS A 144 2.28 8.44 -8.11
CA HIS A 144 1.14 9.28 -7.76
C HIS A 144 1.08 9.54 -6.25
N ASP A 145 0.38 10.59 -5.85
CA ASP A 145 0.07 10.87 -4.43
C ASP A 145 -0.63 9.69 -3.73
N SER A 146 -1.43 8.92 -4.48
CA SER A 146 -2.06 7.70 -3.97
C SER A 146 -1.05 6.66 -3.49
N ASP A 147 0.10 6.57 -4.18
CA ASP A 147 1.15 5.61 -3.83
C ASP A 147 1.80 6.01 -2.51
N ILE A 148 2.09 7.29 -2.31
CA ILE A 148 2.63 7.81 -1.04
C ILE A 148 1.65 7.51 0.11
N VAL A 149 0.35 7.76 -0.11
CA VAL A 149 -0.69 7.47 0.88
C VAL A 149 -0.70 5.96 1.21
N ASP A 150 -0.53 5.09 0.22
CA ASP A 150 -0.48 3.66 0.43
C ASP A 150 0.80 3.19 1.13
N LEU A 151 1.97 3.75 0.83
CA LEU A 151 3.21 3.53 1.61
C LEU A 151 2.99 3.89 3.09
N GLN A 152 2.41 5.06 3.36
CA GLN A 152 2.12 5.51 4.73
C GLN A 152 1.13 4.58 5.45
N ARG A 153 0.09 4.10 4.74
CA ARG A 153 -0.85 3.11 5.26
C ARG A 153 -0.15 1.81 5.62
N TRP A 154 0.71 1.28 4.73
CA TRP A 154 1.47 0.06 4.99
C TRP A 154 2.43 0.21 6.16
N ARG A 155 3.12 1.35 6.28
CA ARG A 155 3.96 1.66 7.44
C ARG A 155 3.14 1.64 8.74
N ARG A 156 1.99 2.32 8.76
CA ARG A 156 1.10 2.34 9.93
C ARG A 156 0.61 0.94 10.30
N ARG A 157 0.22 0.14 9.30
CA ARG A 157 -0.21 -1.26 9.51
C ARG A 157 0.91 -2.12 10.10
N CYS A 158 2.16 -1.93 9.64
CA CYS A 158 3.30 -2.65 10.21
C CYS A 158 3.48 -2.31 11.69
N LYS A 159 3.51 -1.02 12.06
CA LYS A 159 3.61 -0.61 13.47
C LYS A 159 2.45 -1.13 14.34
N GLN A 160 1.22 -1.04 13.84
CA GLN A 160 0.06 -1.57 14.56
C GLN A 160 0.13 -3.08 14.77
N SER A 161 0.64 -3.80 13.76
CA SER A 161 0.80 -5.25 13.83
C SER A 161 1.89 -5.66 14.82
N GLN A 162 2.99 -4.90 14.91
CA GLN A 162 4.01 -5.12 15.95
C GLN A 162 3.44 -4.96 17.36
N HIS A 163 2.63 -3.91 17.58
CA HIS A 163 2.00 -3.68 18.87
C HIS A 163 1.04 -4.83 19.24
N LYS A 164 0.25 -5.33 18.28
CA LYS A 164 -0.62 -6.50 18.51
C LYS A 164 0.18 -7.75 18.88
N LEU A 165 1.31 -8.00 18.21
CA LEU A 165 2.19 -9.11 18.56
C LEU A 165 2.83 -8.91 19.95
N ALA A 166 3.16 -7.68 20.33
CA ALA A 166 3.71 -7.38 21.66
C ALA A 166 2.69 -7.68 22.77
N LEU A 167 1.42 -7.31 22.57
CA LEU A 167 0.34 -7.67 23.50
C LEU A 167 0.16 -9.19 23.63
N LEU A 168 0.34 -9.95 22.53
CA LEU A 168 0.32 -11.42 22.60
C LEU A 168 1.50 -11.97 23.41
N VAL A 169 2.69 -11.40 23.26
CA VAL A 169 3.86 -11.76 24.07
C VAL A 169 3.59 -11.49 25.55
N GLU A 170 3.09 -10.30 25.89
CA GLU A 170 2.74 -9.93 27.28
C GLU A 170 1.67 -10.86 27.86
N PHE A 171 0.64 -11.19 27.07
CA PHE A 171 -0.39 -12.14 27.46
C PHE A 171 0.20 -13.52 27.79
N VAL A 172 1.07 -14.06 26.92
CA VAL A 172 1.70 -15.36 27.17
C VAL A 172 2.58 -15.31 28.43
N HIS A 173 3.40 -14.26 28.59
CA HIS A 173 4.26 -14.11 29.78
C HIS A 173 3.48 -13.98 31.08
N HIS A 174 2.33 -13.28 31.07
CA HIS A 174 1.50 -13.10 32.26
C HIS A 174 0.94 -14.43 32.78
N TRP A 175 0.53 -15.31 31.87
CA TRP A 175 -0.08 -16.59 32.22
C TRP A 175 0.92 -17.75 32.34
N LEU A 176 2.16 -17.54 31.87
CA LEU A 176 3.22 -18.54 31.97
C LEU A 176 3.78 -18.54 33.41
N PRO A 177 3.78 -19.68 34.13
CA PRO A 177 4.27 -19.73 35.49
C PRO A 177 5.76 -19.33 35.55
N HIS A 178 6.06 -18.24 36.26
CA HIS A 178 7.42 -17.74 36.41
C HIS A 178 8.33 -18.76 37.11
N LYS A 179 9.51 -19.00 36.52
CA LYS A 179 10.58 -19.86 37.10
C LYS A 179 11.00 -19.47 38.52
N GLN A 180 10.64 -18.28 39.04
CA GLN A 180 11.02 -17.84 40.38
C GLN A 180 10.30 -18.58 41.53
N GLN A 181 9.16 -19.23 41.29
CA GLN A 181 8.50 -20.07 42.30
C GLN A 181 9.06 -21.52 42.33
N LYS A 182 10.10 -21.80 41.52
CA LYS A 182 10.64 -23.13 41.20
C LYS A 182 11.75 -23.64 42.14
N GLN A 183 12.26 -22.83 43.08
CA GLN A 183 13.36 -23.27 43.96
C GLN A 183 12.89 -23.96 45.27
N ARG A 184 11.58 -24.17 45.46
CA ARG A 184 11.03 -24.76 46.70
C ARG A 184 10.35 -26.11 46.57
N LEU A 185 9.99 -26.58 45.37
CA LEU A 185 9.32 -27.88 45.18
C LEU A 185 10.05 -28.65 44.09
N GLY A 186 10.80 -29.68 44.49
CA GLY A 186 11.69 -30.48 43.64
C GLY A 186 10.97 -31.47 42.72
N ASP A 187 10.04 -30.98 41.89
CA ASP A 187 9.43 -31.75 40.81
C ASP A 187 9.69 -31.06 39.46
N ASP A 188 10.86 -31.33 38.89
CA ASP A 188 11.39 -30.65 37.70
C ASP A 188 10.76 -31.14 36.39
N SER A 189 10.08 -32.30 36.39
CA SER A 189 9.86 -33.07 35.16
C SER A 189 8.63 -32.67 34.33
N ASP A 190 7.56 -32.18 34.95
CA ASP A 190 6.29 -31.88 34.25
C ASP A 190 6.12 -30.39 33.90
N ILE A 191 6.75 -29.48 34.66
CA ILE A 191 6.74 -28.04 34.37
C ILE A 191 7.62 -27.74 33.14
N ASP A 192 8.77 -28.41 33.02
CA ASP A 192 9.67 -28.23 31.88
C ASP A 192 9.00 -28.69 30.57
N LYS A 193 8.16 -29.74 30.59
CA LYS A 193 7.40 -30.17 29.41
C LYS A 193 6.36 -29.14 28.95
N GLN A 194 5.76 -28.39 29.87
CA GLN A 194 4.76 -27.35 29.55
C GLN A 194 5.38 -26.03 29.09
N GLN A 195 6.60 -25.70 29.53
CA GLN A 195 7.30 -24.47 29.11
C GLN A 195 7.88 -24.58 27.69
N GLN A 196 8.35 -25.76 27.28
CA GLN A 196 9.00 -25.98 25.99
C GLN A 196 8.17 -25.55 24.76
N PRO A 197 6.85 -25.86 24.64
CA PRO A 197 6.06 -25.41 23.50
C PRO A 197 5.85 -23.90 23.43
N TRP A 198 5.74 -23.23 24.58
CA TRP A 198 5.54 -21.79 24.65
C TRP A 198 6.82 -21.00 24.36
N ASP A 199 7.98 -21.54 24.73
CA ASP A 199 9.27 -20.95 24.37
C ASP A 199 9.46 -20.89 22.84
N LEU A 200 9.03 -21.95 22.12
CA LEU A 200 9.01 -21.97 20.67
C LEU A 200 8.04 -20.94 20.09
N VAL A 201 6.81 -20.87 20.62
CA VAL A 201 5.80 -19.88 20.17
C VAL A 201 6.28 -18.44 20.41
N LEU A 202 6.91 -18.16 21.54
CA LEU A 202 7.48 -16.84 21.84
C LEU A 202 8.62 -16.49 20.88
N LYS A 203 9.46 -17.47 20.51
CA LYS A 203 10.50 -17.30 19.50
C LYS A 203 9.91 -17.00 18.12
N ASP A 204 8.84 -17.71 17.73
CA ASP A 204 8.12 -17.47 16.46
C ASP A 204 7.54 -16.05 16.42
N ILE A 205 6.92 -15.59 17.52
CA ILE A 205 6.40 -14.22 17.64
C ILE A 205 7.54 -13.20 17.52
N GLY A 206 8.67 -13.43 18.20
CA GLY A 206 9.84 -12.57 18.12
C GLY A 206 10.41 -12.46 16.71
N PHE A 207 10.42 -13.57 15.96
CA PHE A 207 10.81 -13.58 14.55
C PHE A 207 9.84 -12.78 13.68
N LEU A 208 8.52 -12.91 13.87
CA LEU A 208 7.54 -12.11 13.14
C LEU A 208 7.67 -10.61 13.45
N GLN A 209 7.92 -10.26 14.71
CA GLN A 209 8.15 -8.87 15.10
C GLN A 209 9.40 -8.28 14.46
N SER A 210 10.49 -9.04 14.35
CA SER A 210 11.72 -8.57 13.71
C SER A 210 11.53 -8.36 12.22
N GLN A 211 10.93 -9.31 11.50
CA GLN A 211 10.60 -9.17 10.07
C GLN A 211 9.75 -7.93 9.79
N LEU A 212 8.71 -7.73 10.60
CA LEU A 212 7.81 -6.59 10.46
C LEU A 212 8.49 -5.26 10.80
N ARG A 213 9.50 -5.28 11.68
CA ARG A 213 10.33 -4.11 11.99
C ARG A 213 11.19 -3.73 10.81
N ASP A 214 11.83 -4.71 10.19
CA ASP A 214 12.69 -4.49 9.03
C ASP A 214 11.87 -3.94 7.86
N HIS A 215 10.67 -4.47 7.65
CA HIS A 215 9.71 -3.94 6.66
C HIS A 215 9.25 -2.51 6.99
N SER A 216 8.93 -2.23 8.25
CA SER A 216 8.56 -0.87 8.68
C SER A 216 9.69 0.13 8.46
N HIS A 217 10.93 -0.26 8.79
CA HIS A 217 12.11 0.58 8.61
C HIS A 217 12.38 0.86 7.13
N SER A 218 12.28 -0.17 6.29
CA SER A 218 12.40 -0.02 4.83
C SER A 218 11.36 0.96 4.26
N LEU A 219 10.09 0.87 4.71
CA LEU A 219 9.04 1.82 4.34
C LEU A 219 9.33 3.25 4.84
N GLU A 220 9.88 3.40 6.04
CA GLU A 220 10.27 4.69 6.60
C GLU A 220 11.36 5.39 5.79
N GLN A 221 12.30 4.61 5.24
CA GLN A 221 13.34 5.13 4.35
C GLN A 221 12.80 5.49 2.96
N MET A 222 11.84 4.73 2.43
CA MET A 222 11.26 4.95 1.11
C MET A 222 10.31 6.16 1.04
N ILE A 223 9.53 6.42 2.10
CA ILE A 223 8.57 7.53 2.16
C ILE A 223 9.17 8.91 1.78
N PRO A 224 10.29 9.37 2.37
CA PRO A 224 10.85 10.67 2.01
C PRO A 224 11.36 10.70 0.57
N VAL A 225 11.92 9.59 0.06
CA VAL A 225 12.36 9.47 -1.33
C VAL A 225 11.16 9.58 -2.29
N ALA A 226 10.09 8.84 -2.01
CA ALA A 226 8.84 8.90 -2.77
C ALA A 226 8.24 10.31 -2.78
N THR A 227 8.22 10.96 -1.62
CA THR A 227 7.69 12.33 -1.46
C THR A 227 8.51 13.33 -2.27
N ALA A 228 9.84 13.26 -2.19
CA ALA A 228 10.72 14.13 -2.97
C ALA A 228 10.55 13.90 -4.48
N MET A 229 10.39 12.64 -4.91
CA MET A 229 10.18 12.32 -6.32
C MET A 229 8.86 12.89 -6.85
N VAL A 230 7.76 12.78 -6.10
CA VAL A 230 6.47 13.39 -6.47
C VAL A 230 6.60 14.92 -6.54
N GLN A 231 7.22 15.55 -5.55
CA GLN A 231 7.46 17.01 -5.57
C GLN A 231 8.29 17.46 -6.78
N LEU A 232 9.30 16.68 -7.17
CA LEU A 232 10.11 16.95 -8.36
C LEU A 232 9.29 16.79 -9.64
N LEU A 233 8.44 15.77 -9.73
CA LEU A 233 7.55 15.56 -10.87
C LEU A 233 6.53 16.71 -11.01
N ASP A 234 5.92 17.13 -9.90
CA ASP A 234 4.99 18.27 -9.86
C ASP A 234 5.68 19.58 -10.26
N SER A 235 6.91 19.80 -9.76
CA SER A 235 7.72 20.95 -10.14
C SER A 235 8.02 20.97 -11.64
N ARG A 236 8.43 19.83 -12.22
CA ARG A 236 8.66 19.69 -13.67
C ARG A 236 7.39 19.94 -14.47
N GLN A 237 6.26 19.40 -14.01
CA GLN A 237 4.97 19.61 -14.66
C GLN A 237 4.54 21.07 -14.61
N SER A 238 4.70 21.74 -13.46
CA SER A 238 4.43 23.17 -13.29
C SER A 238 5.32 24.04 -14.19
N ILE A 239 6.61 23.70 -14.34
CA ILE A 239 7.52 24.39 -15.26
C ILE A 239 7.06 24.21 -16.71
N ALA A 240 6.70 22.99 -17.11
CA ALA A 240 6.22 22.70 -18.47
C ALA A 240 4.89 23.42 -18.76
N GLN A 241 3.97 23.43 -17.81
CA GLN A 241 2.70 24.16 -17.89
C GLN A 241 2.96 25.67 -17.99
N SER A 242 3.88 26.21 -17.19
CA SER A 242 4.27 27.63 -17.25
C SER A 242 4.88 28.00 -18.60
N ALA A 243 5.73 27.14 -19.18
CA ALA A 243 6.28 27.36 -20.51
C ALA A 243 5.17 27.43 -21.58
N ASN A 244 4.17 26.55 -21.51
CA ASN A 244 3.03 26.60 -22.43
C ASN A 244 2.19 27.86 -22.24
N VAL A 245 1.93 28.27 -21.00
CA VAL A 245 1.23 29.53 -20.70
C VAL A 245 1.99 30.73 -21.26
N THR A 246 3.31 30.80 -21.08
CA THR A 246 4.10 31.92 -21.62
C THR A 246 4.02 32.02 -23.14
N ARG A 247 4.04 30.87 -23.86
CA ARG A 247 3.86 30.84 -25.32
C ARG A 247 2.50 31.40 -25.73
N LEU A 248 1.44 31.04 -25.01
CA LEU A 248 0.09 31.54 -25.28
C LEU A 248 -0.01 33.05 -25.02
N THR A 249 0.56 33.54 -23.91
CA THR A 249 0.59 34.98 -23.60
C THR A 249 1.32 35.78 -24.69
N TYR A 250 2.43 35.26 -25.23
CA TYR A 250 3.12 35.91 -26.34
C TYR A 250 2.25 36.03 -27.58
N ILE A 251 1.50 34.99 -27.94
CA ILE A 251 0.56 35.03 -29.08
C ILE A 251 -0.52 36.10 -28.81
N ALA A 252 -1.14 36.10 -27.63
CA ALA A 252 -2.17 37.06 -27.27
C ALA A 252 -1.66 38.51 -27.30
N LEU A 253 -0.46 38.76 -26.76
CA LEU A 253 0.17 40.09 -26.76
C LEU A 253 0.41 40.64 -28.17
N VAL A 254 0.65 39.79 -29.16
CA VAL A 254 0.80 40.22 -30.56
C VAL A 254 -0.57 40.45 -31.20
N PHE A 255 -1.48 39.48 -31.11
CA PHE A 255 -2.73 39.51 -31.87
C PHE A 255 -3.77 40.52 -31.35
N VAL A 256 -3.86 40.74 -30.04
CA VAL A 256 -4.84 41.67 -29.46
C VAL A 256 -4.65 43.11 -29.97
N PRO A 257 -3.47 43.74 -29.86
CA PRO A 257 -3.26 45.08 -30.39
C PRO A 257 -3.40 45.16 -31.92
N LEU A 258 -2.89 44.16 -32.65
CA LEU A 258 -3.06 44.09 -34.10
C LEU A 258 -4.53 44.01 -34.53
N SER A 259 -5.35 43.24 -33.80
CA SER A 259 -6.78 43.14 -34.07
C SER A 259 -7.52 44.45 -33.82
N TRP A 260 -7.09 45.23 -32.81
CA TRP A 260 -7.64 46.55 -32.55
C TRP A 260 -7.30 47.53 -33.67
N VAL A 261 -6.04 47.56 -34.13
CA VAL A 261 -5.60 48.37 -35.26
C VAL A 261 -6.37 47.99 -36.53
N ALA A 262 -6.49 46.69 -36.82
CA ALA A 262 -7.27 46.20 -37.95
C ALA A 262 -8.75 46.63 -37.86
N GLY A 263 -9.37 46.54 -36.69
CA GLY A 263 -10.74 46.99 -36.46
C GLY A 263 -10.92 48.50 -36.66
N LEU A 264 -9.99 49.31 -36.13
CA LEU A 264 -10.03 50.77 -36.25
C LEU A 264 -9.95 51.23 -37.71
N PHE A 265 -9.01 50.68 -38.48
CA PHE A 265 -8.83 51.05 -39.88
C PHE A 265 -9.87 50.42 -40.80
N SER A 266 -10.42 49.25 -40.45
CA SER A 266 -11.51 48.61 -41.22
C SER A 266 -12.81 49.41 -41.22
N MET A 267 -13.01 50.34 -40.28
CA MET A 267 -14.21 51.18 -40.21
C MET A 267 -14.15 52.44 -41.10
N SER A 268 -13.01 52.72 -41.72
CA SER A 268 -12.83 53.96 -42.50
C SER A 268 -12.47 53.66 -43.95
N GLU A 269 -13.36 54.05 -44.87
CA GLU A 269 -13.22 53.80 -46.32
C GLU A 269 -11.93 54.38 -46.90
N ARG A 270 -11.43 55.46 -46.28
CA ARG A 270 -10.24 56.22 -46.71
C ARG A 270 -8.92 55.43 -46.65
N TYR A 271 -8.84 54.41 -45.78
CA TYR A 271 -7.65 53.56 -45.59
C TYR A 271 -7.85 52.12 -46.10
N SER A 272 -8.96 51.86 -46.80
CA SER A 272 -9.28 50.55 -47.36
C SER A 272 -8.36 50.19 -48.55
N PRO A 273 -8.04 48.89 -48.76
CA PRO A 273 -7.24 48.46 -49.90
C PRO A 273 -7.99 48.73 -51.21
N GLY A 274 -7.60 49.78 -51.93
CA GLY A 274 -8.23 50.24 -53.16
C GLY A 274 -8.70 51.70 -53.16
N GLY A 275 -8.75 52.36 -51.99
CA GLY A 275 -9.07 53.79 -51.86
C GLY A 275 -7.82 54.68 -51.77
N ASN A 276 -7.88 55.89 -52.35
CA ASN A 276 -7.02 57.08 -52.24
C ASN A 276 -5.51 56.97 -51.87
N GLY A 277 -4.85 55.82 -52.04
CA GLY A 277 -3.40 55.63 -51.86
C GLY A 277 -2.88 55.62 -50.40
N GLU A 278 -3.71 55.88 -49.38
CA GLU A 278 -3.27 56.04 -47.99
C GLU A 278 -3.14 54.72 -47.20
N PHE A 279 -3.20 53.56 -47.85
CA PHE A 279 -3.06 52.23 -47.21
C PHE A 279 -1.75 52.04 -46.43
N TRP A 280 -0.69 52.78 -46.79
CA TRP A 280 0.60 52.71 -46.09
C TRP A 280 0.51 53.14 -44.61
N VAL A 281 -0.47 53.96 -44.24
CA VAL A 281 -0.70 54.43 -42.86
C VAL A 281 -1.03 53.27 -41.90
N TYR A 282 -1.69 52.22 -42.40
CA TYR A 282 -1.94 51.00 -41.63
C TYR A 282 -0.63 50.35 -41.19
N TRP A 283 0.32 50.17 -42.11
CA TRP A 283 1.63 49.60 -41.79
C TRP A 283 2.46 50.54 -40.90
N ALA A 284 2.39 51.84 -41.16
CA ALA A 284 3.09 52.86 -40.38
C ALA A 284 2.62 52.95 -38.92
N THR A 285 1.41 52.47 -38.60
CA THR A 285 0.87 52.48 -37.23
C THR A 285 0.93 51.11 -36.57
N ALA A 286 0.66 50.02 -37.29
CA ALA A 286 0.69 48.67 -36.76
C ALA A 286 2.10 48.23 -36.32
N LEU A 287 3.12 48.52 -37.14
CA LEU A 287 4.50 48.07 -36.93
C LEU A 287 5.18 48.71 -35.69
N PRO A 288 5.12 50.04 -35.48
CA PRO A 288 5.64 50.63 -34.25
C PRO A 288 4.84 50.23 -33.01
N LEU A 289 3.52 50.06 -33.12
CA LEU A 289 2.70 49.61 -31.99
C LEU A 289 3.05 48.18 -31.57
N LEU A 290 3.28 47.28 -32.53
CA LEU A 290 3.80 45.93 -32.29
C LEU A 290 5.18 45.98 -31.62
N LEU A 291 6.08 46.83 -32.12
CA LEU A 291 7.43 47.01 -31.57
C LEU A 291 7.39 47.54 -30.13
N VAL A 292 6.53 48.51 -29.83
CA VAL A 292 6.34 49.05 -28.47
C VAL A 292 5.81 47.97 -27.52
N VAL A 293 4.83 47.17 -27.92
CA VAL A 293 4.29 46.07 -27.10
C VAL A 293 5.35 45.00 -26.83
N LEU A 294 6.18 44.66 -27.83
CA LEU A 294 7.29 43.73 -27.65
C LEU A 294 8.38 44.28 -26.74
N LEU A 295 8.74 45.57 -26.87
CA LEU A 295 9.72 46.22 -26.01
C LEU A 295 9.25 46.30 -24.56
N LEU A 296 7.98 46.66 -24.33
CA LEU A 296 7.39 46.67 -22.98
C LEU A 296 7.39 45.27 -22.36
N SER A 297 7.05 44.25 -23.14
CA SER A 297 7.12 42.85 -22.68
C SER A 297 8.55 42.44 -22.32
N ALA A 298 9.53 42.74 -23.17
CA ALA A 298 10.94 42.44 -22.93
C ALA A 298 11.49 43.18 -21.70
N PHE A 299 11.14 44.46 -21.54
CA PHE A 299 11.55 45.28 -20.40
C PHE A 299 10.99 44.74 -19.07
N SER A 300 9.70 44.38 -19.04
CA SER A 300 9.08 43.79 -17.83
C SER A 300 9.70 42.44 -17.43
N ARG A 301 10.21 41.67 -18.40
CA ARG A 301 10.90 40.39 -18.14
C ARG A 301 12.31 40.62 -17.59
N MET A 302 13.01 41.65 -18.05
CA MET A 302 14.38 41.99 -17.64
C MET A 302 14.47 42.52 -16.20
N GLN A 303 13.43 43.19 -15.69
CA GLN A 303 13.42 43.71 -14.31
C GLN A 303 13.41 42.63 -13.23
N ARG A 304 12.80 41.46 -13.48
CA ARG A 304 12.69 40.37 -12.48
C ARG A 304 14.04 39.80 -12.00
N PRO A 305 15.03 39.49 -12.86
CA PRO A 305 16.33 39.03 -12.39
C PRO A 305 17.14 40.15 -11.70
N LEU A 306 16.98 41.41 -12.13
CA LEU A 306 17.70 42.55 -11.53
C LEU A 306 17.28 42.78 -10.07
N GLU A 307 15.99 42.69 -9.76
CA GLU A 307 15.50 42.76 -8.37
C GLU A 307 15.99 41.59 -7.52
N SER A 308 16.10 40.38 -8.10
CA SER A 308 16.62 39.21 -7.37
C SER A 308 18.11 39.33 -7.02
N LEU A 309 18.90 39.94 -7.91
CA LEU A 309 20.32 40.19 -7.69
C LEU A 309 20.53 41.30 -6.66
N ASN A 310 19.70 42.34 -6.69
CA ASN A 310 19.77 43.43 -5.71
C ASN A 310 19.47 42.93 -4.29
N ASN A 311 18.47 42.05 -4.15
CA ASN A 311 18.12 41.44 -2.86
C ASN A 311 19.17 40.43 -2.34
N LEU A 312 19.91 39.77 -3.25
CA LEU A 312 21.03 38.89 -2.88
C LEU A 312 22.27 39.70 -2.49
N TRP A 313 22.51 40.83 -3.15
CA TRP A 313 23.57 41.77 -2.82
C TRP A 313 23.38 42.36 -1.42
N GLU A 314 22.16 42.83 -1.08
CA GLU A 314 21.84 43.32 0.27
C GLU A 314 21.96 42.27 1.38
N ARG A 315 21.90 40.98 1.04
CA ARG A 315 22.13 39.87 1.98
C ARG A 315 23.60 39.53 2.19
N PHE A 316 24.47 39.90 1.25
CA PHE A 316 25.91 39.69 1.34
C PHE A 316 26.62 40.81 2.11
N GLU A 317 25.96 41.96 2.25
CA GLU A 317 26.48 43.16 2.89
C GLU A 317 26.09 43.28 4.39
N ARG A 318 25.44 42.26 4.95
CA ARG A 318 25.09 42.11 6.39
C ARG A 318 25.78 40.90 7.00
#